data_AF-A0A1Q8BG96-F1
#
_entry.id   AF-A0A1Q8BG96-F1
#
_cell.length_a   1.000
_cell.length_b   1.000
_cell.length_c   1.000
_cell.angle_alpha   90.00
_cell.angle_beta   90.00
_cell.angle_gamma   90.00
#
_symmetry.space_group_name_H-M   'P 1'
#
loop_
_entity.id
_entity.type
_entity.pdbx_description
1 polymer ?
#
loop_
_entity_poly.entity_id
_entity_poly.type
_entity_poly.pdbx_seq_one_letter_code
_entity_poly.pdbx_strand_id
1 'polypeptide(L)'
;MDGSRVTVTGGLIIDKQSFTASGRFTVSAANLTTGITTFSRNYTISNLPVSGLTSTIFRTELLLDVAVLPYHLSVDLNEQTDGGIGSTRVELTRELDIDRNGVVNIVDLVRVAISFSSTVGSPNYDPRADVNGDGVINIIDLSRVAFYFTTPAFS
;
A
#
# COMPACT_ATOMS: atom_id res chain seq x y z
N MET A 1 -0.99 6.65 -12.55
CA MET A 1 0.37 6.64 -11.97
C MET A 1 1.33 6.08 -13.01
N ASP A 2 2.24 6.90 -13.51
CA ASP A 2 2.54 6.88 -14.95
C ASP A 2 4.03 6.82 -15.31
N GLY A 3 4.92 6.64 -14.33
CA GLY A 3 6.37 6.58 -14.58
C GLY A 3 7.06 5.25 -14.29
N SER A 4 6.48 4.39 -13.46
CA SER A 4 7.20 3.28 -12.82
C SER A 4 6.53 1.93 -13.05
N ARG A 5 7.31 0.93 -13.45
CA ARG A 5 6.94 -0.48 -13.38
C ARG A 5 7.41 -1.03 -12.05
N VAL A 6 6.48 -1.41 -11.18
CA VAL A 6 6.77 -1.99 -9.86
C VAL A 6 6.64 -3.50 -9.94
N THR A 7 7.61 -4.20 -9.35
CA THR A 7 7.63 -5.65 -9.20
C THR A 7 7.78 -5.98 -7.73
N VAL A 8 6.90 -6.82 -7.20
CA VAL A 8 6.96 -7.37 -5.84
C VAL A 8 7.12 -8.88 -5.92
N THR A 9 8.07 -9.42 -5.15
CA THR A 9 8.27 -10.87 -4.99
C THR A 9 8.42 -11.19 -3.52
N GLY A 10 8.17 -12.44 -3.15
CA GLY A 10 8.19 -12.90 -1.77
C GLY A 10 6.80 -13.26 -1.26
N GLY A 11 6.62 -13.24 0.05
CA GLY A 11 5.37 -13.63 0.68
C GLY A 11 5.46 -13.70 2.19
N LEU A 12 4.31 -13.92 2.81
CA LEU A 12 4.17 -14.15 4.24
C LEU A 12 3.78 -15.59 4.52
N ILE A 13 4.22 -16.08 5.67
CA ILE A 13 3.71 -17.30 6.29
C ILE A 13 2.78 -16.86 7.42
N ILE A 14 1.51 -17.28 7.34
CA ILE A 14 0.53 -17.06 8.40
C ILE A 14 0.65 -18.19 9.43
N ASP A 15 1.02 -17.83 10.65
CA ASP A 15 0.94 -18.71 11.81
C ASP A 15 -0.42 -18.56 12.49
N LYS A 16 -1.21 -19.62 12.38
CA LYS A 16 -2.57 -19.70 12.91
C LYS A 16 -2.63 -19.86 14.43
N GLN A 17 -1.52 -20.24 15.08
CA GLN A 17 -1.46 -20.38 16.54
C GLN A 17 -1.18 -19.04 17.19
N SER A 18 -0.19 -18.29 16.68
CA SER A 18 0.17 -16.98 17.20
C SER A 18 -0.68 -15.83 16.65
N PHE A 19 -1.53 -16.09 15.64
CA PHE A 19 -2.28 -15.06 14.90
C PHE A 19 -1.35 -13.99 14.35
N THR A 20 -0.22 -14.41 13.80
CA THR A 20 0.74 -13.51 13.17
C THR A 20 1.16 -13.98 11.79
N ALA A 21 1.65 -13.04 10.99
CA ALA A 21 2.28 -13.30 9.71
C ALA A 21 3.70 -12.77 9.72
N SER A 22 4.64 -13.57 9.19
CA SER A 22 6.03 -13.17 9.05
C SER A 22 6.58 -13.61 7.70
N GLY A 23 7.54 -12.87 7.17
CA GLY A 23 8.11 -13.19 5.88
C GLY A 23 8.93 -12.04 5.32
N ARG A 24 9.15 -12.07 4.00
CA ARG A 24 9.95 -11.08 3.31
C ARG A 24 9.37 -10.77 1.95
N PHE A 25 9.43 -9.50 1.58
CA PHE A 25 9.19 -9.03 0.23
C PHE A 25 10.44 -8.38 -0.34
N THR A 26 10.64 -8.53 -1.64
CA THR A 26 11.55 -7.70 -2.43
C THR A 26 10.69 -6.87 -3.35
N VAL A 27 10.79 -5.54 -3.25
CA VAL A 27 10.13 -4.61 -4.15
C VAL A 27 11.18 -3.91 -4.99
N SER A 28 10.99 -3.91 -6.30
CA SER A 28 11.79 -3.10 -7.22
C SER A 28 10.90 -2.27 -8.12
N ALA A 29 11.34 -1.06 -8.45
CA ALA A 29 10.70 -0.21 -9.43
C ALA A 29 11.71 0.15 -10.52
N ALA A 30 11.24 0.18 -11.76
CA ALA A 30 12.01 0.65 -12.90
C ALA A 30 11.22 1.72 -13.66
N ASN A 31 11.93 2.68 -14.23
CA ASN A 31 11.32 3.64 -15.15
C ASN A 31 10.70 2.88 -16.34
N LEU A 32 9.42 3.14 -16.65
CA LEU A 32 8.68 2.43 -17.70
C LEU A 32 9.32 2.56 -19.09
N THR A 33 9.93 3.71 -19.36
CA THR A 33 10.52 4.04 -20.67
C THR A 33 11.94 3.53 -20.82
N THR A 34 12.79 3.75 -19.81
CA THR A 34 14.22 3.41 -19.90
C THR A 34 14.56 2.03 -19.36
N GLY A 35 13.67 1.42 -18.57
CA GLY A 35 13.91 0.15 -17.88
C GLY A 35 14.94 0.22 -16.75
N ILE A 36 15.49 1.41 -16.46
CA ILE A 36 16.45 1.61 -15.38
C ILE A 36 15.75 1.44 -14.03
N THR A 37 16.33 0.62 -13.16
CA THR A 37 15.88 0.48 -11.77
C THR A 37 16.03 1.80 -11.03
N THR A 38 14.91 2.34 -10.55
CA THR A 38 14.84 3.59 -9.78
C THR A 38 14.71 3.33 -8.28
N PHE A 39 14.26 2.14 -7.88
CA PHE A 39 14.11 1.73 -6.49
C PHE A 39 14.31 0.22 -6.36
N SER A 40 14.92 -0.23 -5.27
CA SER A 40 14.97 -1.65 -4.89
C SER A 40 15.15 -1.78 -3.38
N ARG A 41 14.27 -2.52 -2.73
CA ARG A 41 14.32 -2.76 -1.29
C ARG A 41 13.85 -4.15 -0.91
N ASN A 42 14.41 -4.64 0.18
CA ASN A 42 13.96 -5.83 0.88
C ASN A 42 13.23 -5.45 2.17
N TYR A 43 11.97 -5.83 2.28
CA TYR A 43 11.13 -5.64 3.45
C TYR A 43 11.06 -6.93 4.25
N THR A 44 11.45 -6.87 5.53
CA THR A 44 11.30 -8.00 6.45
C THR A 44 10.13 -7.71 7.37
N ILE A 45 9.14 -8.61 7.36
CA ILE A 45 7.91 -8.49 8.12
C ILE A 45 7.96 -9.50 9.25
N SER A 46 7.79 -9.03 10.48
CA SER A 46 7.87 -9.86 11.68
C SER A 46 6.64 -9.64 12.55
N ASN A 47 5.98 -10.73 12.93
CA ASN A 47 4.85 -10.75 13.84
C ASN A 47 3.71 -9.78 13.46
N LEU A 48 3.43 -9.61 12.16
CA LEU A 48 2.33 -8.78 11.68
C LEU A 48 1.00 -9.39 12.15
N PRO A 49 0.09 -8.63 12.80
CA PRO A 49 -1.17 -9.19 13.30
C PRO A 49 -2.06 -9.74 12.20
N VAL A 50 -2.69 -10.90 12.45
CA VAL A 50 -3.60 -11.57 11.52
C VAL A 50 -4.99 -11.65 12.12
N SER A 51 -6.01 -11.32 11.32
CA SER A 51 -7.42 -11.53 11.67
C SER A 51 -7.87 -12.93 11.26
N GLY A 52 -8.33 -13.73 12.23
CA GLY A 52 -9.04 -14.98 11.96
C GLY A 52 -10.54 -14.73 11.76
N LEU A 53 -11.01 -14.79 10.51
CA LEU A 53 -12.42 -14.54 10.17
C LEU A 53 -13.29 -15.77 10.39
N THR A 54 -12.73 -16.96 10.16
CA THR A 54 -13.33 -18.26 10.47
C THR A 54 -12.24 -19.20 10.99
N SER A 55 -12.57 -20.45 11.28
CA SER A 55 -11.56 -21.47 11.64
C SER A 55 -10.55 -21.77 10.54
N THR A 56 -10.87 -21.44 9.28
CA THR A 56 -10.02 -21.71 8.12
C THR A 56 -9.49 -20.45 7.46
N ILE A 57 -10.20 -19.32 7.60
CA ILE A 57 -9.89 -18.05 6.95
C ILE A 57 -9.10 -17.14 7.87
N PHE A 58 -7.89 -16.80 7.44
CA PHE A 58 -7.00 -15.85 8.09
C PHE A 58 -6.57 -14.78 7.10
N ARG A 59 -6.58 -13.51 7.51
CA ARG A 59 -6.24 -12.38 6.64
C ARG A 59 -5.34 -11.38 7.36
N THR A 60 -4.42 -10.79 6.61
CA THR A 60 -3.63 -9.64 7.02
C THR A 60 -3.46 -8.66 5.87
N GLU A 61 -3.19 -7.41 6.22
CA GLU A 61 -2.88 -6.35 5.28
C GLU A 61 -1.54 -5.71 5.65
N LEU A 62 -0.81 -5.22 4.66
CA LEU A 62 0.36 -4.37 4.84
C LEU A 62 0.59 -3.51 3.60
N LEU A 63 1.24 -2.38 3.81
CA LEU A 63 1.69 -1.50 2.74
C LEU A 63 3.21 -1.48 2.67
N LEU A 64 3.77 -1.49 1.46
CA LEU A 64 5.20 -1.35 1.24
C LEU A 64 5.47 -0.07 0.45
N ASP A 65 6.21 0.86 1.04
CA ASP A 65 6.63 2.10 0.40
C ASP A 65 7.46 1.79 -0.86
N VAL A 66 7.34 2.64 -1.86
CA VAL A 66 8.17 2.60 -3.06
C VAL A 66 8.61 4.02 -3.33
N ALA A 67 9.81 4.35 -2.84
CA ALA A 67 10.41 5.68 -2.90
C ALA A 67 10.89 6.08 -4.31
N VAL A 68 9.97 6.08 -5.28
CA VAL A 68 10.16 6.61 -6.64
C VAL A 68 9.81 8.10 -6.69
N LEU A 69 10.29 8.78 -7.73
CA LEU A 69 10.02 10.20 -7.98
C LEU A 69 8.91 10.38 -9.02
N PRO A 70 8.17 11.51 -8.99
CA PRO A 70 8.25 12.60 -8.01
C PRO A 70 7.52 12.32 -6.68
N TYR A 71 6.64 11.32 -6.65
CA TYR A 71 5.87 10.93 -5.47
C TYR A 71 6.02 9.44 -5.24
N HIS A 72 6.07 9.05 -3.97
CA HIS A 72 6.15 7.65 -3.57
C HIS A 72 4.88 6.90 -4.00
N LEU A 73 5.05 5.61 -4.28
CA LEU A 73 3.95 4.66 -4.50
C LEU A 73 3.84 3.73 -3.30
N SER A 74 2.68 3.09 -3.13
CA SER A 74 2.49 2.01 -2.17
C SER A 74 2.14 0.73 -2.91
N VAL A 75 2.78 -0.38 -2.52
CA VAL A 75 2.31 -1.73 -2.86
C VAL A 75 1.39 -2.18 -1.74
N ASP A 76 0.09 -2.27 -2.06
CA ASP A 76 -0.94 -2.59 -1.09
C ASP A 76 -1.23 -4.09 -1.14
N LEU A 77 -0.87 -4.80 -0.06
CA LEU A 77 -0.93 -6.25 0.00
C LEU A 77 -2.06 -6.70 0.93
N ASN A 78 -2.92 -7.57 0.40
CA ASN A 78 -3.96 -8.26 1.15
C ASN A 78 -3.70 -9.76 1.06
N GLU A 79 -3.16 -10.33 2.13
CA GLU A 79 -2.80 -11.74 2.22
C GLU A 79 -3.89 -12.51 2.95
N GLN A 80 -4.35 -13.61 2.36
CA GLN A 80 -5.38 -14.46 2.93
C GLN A 80 -4.97 -15.94 2.81
N THR A 81 -5.31 -16.74 3.81
CA THR A 81 -5.36 -18.21 3.67
C THR A 81 -6.75 -18.73 3.96
N ASP A 82 -7.19 -19.74 3.22
CA ASP A 82 -8.41 -20.51 3.49
C ASP A 82 -8.12 -22.00 3.36
N GLY A 83 -8.20 -22.75 4.47
CA GLY A 83 -8.07 -24.21 4.44
C GLY A 83 -6.72 -24.73 3.91
N GLY A 84 -5.69 -23.89 3.90
CA GLY A 84 -4.36 -24.22 3.35
C GLY A 84 -4.08 -23.65 1.95
N ILE A 85 -5.07 -23.03 1.31
CA ILE A 85 -4.91 -22.30 0.06
C ILE A 85 -4.56 -20.83 0.40
N GLY A 86 -3.41 -20.35 -0.06
CA GLY A 86 -3.00 -18.95 0.06
C GLY A 86 -3.46 -18.11 -1.14
N SER A 87 -3.86 -16.87 -0.90
CA SER A 87 -4.20 -15.89 -1.93
C SER A 87 -3.70 -14.51 -1.51
N THR A 88 -3.04 -13.84 -2.44
CA THR A 88 -2.57 -12.46 -2.28
C THR A 88 -3.30 -11.59 -3.29
N ARG A 89 -3.91 -10.49 -2.84
CA ARG A 89 -4.25 -9.38 -3.73
C ARG A 89 -3.19 -8.30 -3.60
N VAL A 90 -2.75 -7.80 -4.74
CA VAL A 90 -1.75 -6.73 -4.85
C VAL A 90 -2.38 -5.58 -5.61
N GLU A 91 -2.35 -4.40 -5.03
CA GLU A 91 -2.69 -3.15 -5.70
C GLU A 91 -1.50 -2.19 -5.67
N LEU A 92 -1.43 -1.29 -6.64
CA LEU A 92 -0.43 -0.23 -6.69
C LEU A 92 -1.15 1.11 -6.62
N THR A 93 -0.85 1.88 -5.58
CA THR A 93 -1.40 3.22 -5.34
C THR A 93 -0.29 4.26 -5.19
N ARG A 94 -0.64 5.55 -5.10
CA ARG A 94 0.29 6.48 -4.46
C ARG A 94 0.34 6.14 -2.97
N GLU A 95 1.44 6.50 -2.32
CA GLU A 95 1.64 6.23 -0.89
C GLU A 95 0.39 6.59 -0.05
N LEU A 96 -0.15 5.60 0.67
CA LEU A 96 -1.37 5.75 1.47
C LEU A 96 -1.05 6.18 2.91
N ASP A 97 0.14 5.86 3.42
CA ASP A 97 0.73 6.48 4.62
C ASP A 97 1.38 7.81 4.20
N ILE A 98 0.53 8.77 3.84
CA ILE A 98 0.90 10.04 3.19
C ILE A 98 1.86 10.85 4.07
N ASP A 99 1.69 10.82 5.39
CA ASP A 99 2.62 11.50 6.31
C ASP A 99 3.83 10.64 6.73
N ARG A 100 3.84 9.36 6.33
CA ARG A 100 4.94 8.38 6.49
C ARG A 100 5.29 8.11 7.94
N ASN A 101 4.26 7.92 8.77
CA ASN A 101 4.41 7.63 10.19
C ASN A 101 4.49 6.12 10.52
N GLY A 102 4.38 5.26 9.50
CA GLY A 102 4.41 3.80 9.60
C GLY A 102 3.03 3.14 9.73
N VAL A 103 1.94 3.91 9.71
CA VAL A 103 0.58 3.37 9.78
C VAL A 103 -0.43 4.33 9.16
N VAL A 104 -1.28 3.79 8.28
CA VAL A 104 -2.40 4.58 7.73
C VAL A 104 -3.40 4.89 8.81
N ASN A 105 -3.63 6.18 9.07
CA ASN A 105 -4.55 6.62 10.11
C ASN A 105 -5.28 7.90 9.72
N ILE A 106 -5.85 8.59 10.71
CA ILE A 106 -6.68 9.78 10.49
C ILE A 106 -5.88 10.94 9.87
N VAL A 107 -4.56 11.01 10.13
CA VAL A 107 -3.72 12.06 9.56
C VAL A 107 -3.68 11.93 8.04
N ASP A 108 -3.56 10.72 7.50
CA ASP A 108 -3.55 10.45 6.06
C ASP A 108 -4.89 10.80 5.41
N LEU A 109 -5.99 10.42 6.06
CA LEU A 109 -7.33 10.84 5.62
C LEU A 109 -7.47 12.35 5.55
N VAL A 110 -6.94 13.07 6.55
CA VAL A 110 -6.95 14.53 6.57
C VAL A 110 -6.10 15.11 5.43
N ARG A 111 -4.97 14.49 5.07
CA ARG A 111 -4.15 14.92 3.90
C ARG A 111 -4.96 14.88 2.61
N VAL A 112 -5.76 13.83 2.40
CA VAL A 112 -6.67 13.74 1.26
C VAL A 112 -7.79 14.77 1.35
N ALA A 113 -8.43 14.88 2.52
CA ALA A 113 -9.57 15.77 2.72
C ALA A 113 -9.26 17.26 2.48
N ILE A 114 -8.04 17.72 2.80
CA ILE A 114 -7.59 19.10 2.54
C ILE A 114 -7.64 19.45 1.05
N SER A 115 -7.42 18.45 0.18
CA SER A 115 -7.37 18.63 -1.28
C SER A 115 -8.65 18.14 -1.97
N PHE A 116 -9.69 17.81 -1.22
CA PHE A 116 -10.94 17.23 -1.74
C PHE A 116 -11.62 18.13 -2.77
N SER A 117 -12.20 17.53 -3.81
CA SER A 117 -12.83 18.19 -4.96
C SER A 117 -11.87 19.01 -5.84
N SER A 118 -10.56 18.82 -5.73
CA SER A 118 -9.59 19.42 -6.65
C SER A 118 -9.24 18.48 -7.80
N THR A 119 -8.83 19.05 -8.92
CA THR A 119 -8.36 18.32 -10.10
C THR A 119 -6.99 18.80 -10.52
N VAL A 120 -6.27 18.02 -11.32
CA VAL A 120 -4.97 18.41 -11.89
C VAL A 120 -5.03 19.81 -12.48
N GLY A 121 -4.12 20.68 -12.02
CA GLY A 121 -4.04 22.09 -12.42
C GLY A 121 -4.77 23.07 -11.48
N SER A 122 -5.61 22.57 -10.57
CA SER A 122 -6.22 23.40 -9.52
C SER A 122 -5.17 23.84 -8.49
N PRO A 123 -5.26 25.06 -7.93
CA PRO A 123 -4.28 25.56 -6.96
C PRO A 123 -4.16 24.71 -5.68
N ASN A 124 -5.22 24.00 -5.31
CA ASN A 124 -5.31 23.15 -4.13
C ASN A 124 -5.11 21.65 -4.43
N TYR A 125 -4.71 21.29 -5.66
CA TYR A 125 -4.44 19.91 -6.01
C TYR A 125 -3.09 19.45 -5.47
N ASP A 126 -3.11 18.51 -4.53
CA ASP A 126 -1.93 17.79 -4.07
C ASP A 126 -1.88 16.41 -4.73
N PRO A 127 -0.92 16.13 -5.62
CA PRO A 127 -0.80 14.81 -6.25
C PRO A 127 -0.69 13.67 -5.25
N ARG A 128 -0.18 13.89 -4.03
CA ARG A 128 -0.11 12.82 -3.02
C ARG A 128 -1.49 12.39 -2.51
N ALA A 129 -2.50 13.26 -2.62
CA ALA A 129 -3.86 13.01 -2.18
C ALA A 129 -4.78 12.41 -3.27
N ASP A 130 -4.38 12.47 -4.55
CA ASP A 130 -5.00 11.71 -5.65
C ASP A 130 -4.39 10.29 -5.63
N VAL A 131 -4.82 9.47 -4.66
CA VAL A 131 -4.14 8.20 -4.35
C VAL A 131 -4.34 7.14 -5.43
N ASN A 132 -5.43 7.24 -6.21
CA ASN A 132 -5.67 6.39 -7.37
C ASN A 132 -5.02 6.93 -8.66
N GLY A 133 -4.53 8.17 -8.65
CA GLY A 133 -3.80 8.77 -9.75
C GLY A 133 -4.67 9.07 -10.97
N ASP A 134 -5.97 9.26 -10.80
CA ASP A 134 -6.93 9.55 -11.88
C ASP A 134 -7.05 11.05 -12.21
N GLY A 135 -6.39 11.89 -11.41
CA GLY A 135 -6.34 13.34 -11.59
C GLY A 135 -7.49 14.11 -10.94
N VAL A 136 -8.35 13.46 -10.15
CA VAL A 136 -9.48 14.05 -9.45
C VAL A 136 -9.51 13.56 -8.00
N ILE A 137 -9.24 14.45 -7.05
CA ILE A 137 -9.29 14.10 -5.62
C ILE A 137 -10.74 14.10 -5.15
N ASN A 138 -11.30 12.92 -4.90
CA ASN A 138 -12.70 12.76 -4.55
C ASN A 138 -12.93 11.66 -3.50
N ILE A 139 -14.18 11.18 -3.40
CA ILE A 139 -14.55 10.16 -2.42
C ILE A 139 -13.85 8.82 -2.65
N ILE A 140 -13.43 8.52 -3.88
CA ILE A 140 -12.67 7.32 -4.21
C ILE A 140 -11.33 7.34 -3.48
N ASP A 141 -10.62 8.47 -3.44
CA ASP A 141 -9.35 8.62 -2.74
C ASP A 141 -9.51 8.44 -1.24
N LEU A 142 -10.50 9.14 -0.64
CA LEU A 142 -10.82 8.99 0.77
C LEU A 142 -11.19 7.55 1.11
N SER A 143 -11.98 6.88 0.26
CA SER A 143 -12.39 5.49 0.49
C SER A 143 -11.22 4.51 0.44
N ARG A 144 -10.23 4.77 -0.41
CA ARG A 144 -9.01 3.96 -0.52
C ARG A 144 -8.15 4.08 0.74
N VAL A 145 -7.88 5.30 1.20
CA VAL A 145 -7.15 5.49 2.47
C VAL A 145 -7.92 4.91 3.65
N ALA A 146 -9.25 5.09 3.69
CA ALA A 146 -10.09 4.52 4.75
C ALA A 146 -10.13 2.99 4.74
N PHE A 147 -10.02 2.34 3.57
CA PHE A 147 -9.99 0.88 3.46
C PHE A 147 -8.79 0.29 4.20
N TYR A 148 -7.64 0.96 4.15
CA TYR A 148 -6.40 0.56 4.82
C TYR A 148 -6.21 1.21 6.20
N PHE A 149 -7.27 1.74 6.82
CA PHE A 149 -7.16 2.39 8.13
C PHE A 149 -6.64 1.40 9.19
N THR A 150 -5.63 1.83 9.96
CA THR A 150 -4.82 1.02 10.90
C THR A 150 -3.82 0.05 10.27
N THR A 151 -3.72 -0.01 8.95
CA THR A 151 -2.79 -0.93 8.28
C THR A 151 -1.34 -0.43 8.41
N PRO A 152 -0.41 -1.29 8.88
CA PRO A 152 1.00 -0.93 8.96
C PRO A 152 1.62 -0.69 7.59
N ALA A 153 2.42 0.38 7.49
CA ALA A 153 3.21 0.72 6.33
C ALA A 153 4.71 0.55 6.61
N PHE A 154 5.42 -0.08 5.69
CA PHE A 154 6.83 -0.40 5.83
C PHE A 154 7.67 0.40 4.83
N SER A 155 8.69 1.11 5.31
CA SER A 155 9.58 1.98 4.53
C SER A 155 11.05 1.63 4.64
#